data_AF-A0AB34IP88-F1
#
_entry.id   AF-A0AB34IP88-F1
#
_cell.length_a   1.000
_cell.length_b   1.000
_cell.length_c   1.000
_cell.angle_alpha   90.00
_cell.angle_beta   90.00
_cell.angle_gamma   90.00
#
_symmetry.space_group_name_H-M   'P 1'
#
loop_
_entity.id
_entity.type
_entity.pdbx_description
1 polymer ?
#
loop_
_entity_poly.entity_id
_entity_poly.type
_entity_poly.pdbx_seq_one_letter_code
_entity_poly.pdbx_strand_id
1 'polypeptide(L)'
;MFDDLEAPGALLAAAARLATAHREILLMVTGPDDTSVQMINSSLVSLAGVGLRRHTLVIADSWSTCERMAPPCYWTSRTLRDTPSSSVTNSKFWDWRFRFYFIKKRYMAQLVRGGYSVLQADTDTVWSHNPLPVLRAMEGASVVCMADGPIANAGVVYLRPGSAAALALIEDVAWRVQLFQFWPEVVPKLVPFATPPFYANSDDQTILNDAIVSAVLGVRTFLGSTARFEAKNRYNPRSSYVWEGSPLAQQWSRQLHETMRRAVPRHVHIPWTPKRKYTYPSYPLAGTGNDSVAIAPRVLFAHLPFEPHNAMTHLTGARGFRAKVAVLKGMGAWHPEGQLASSTRKLWKAARAHAP
;
A
#
# COMPACT_ATOMS: atom_id res chain seq x y z
N MET A 1 3.17 25.81 -9.12
CA MET A 1 2.27 25.97 -7.95
C MET A 1 2.00 24.56 -7.43
N PHE A 2 2.27 24.29 -6.15
CA PHE A 2 2.00 22.98 -5.55
C PHE A 2 0.58 22.97 -5.00
N ASP A 3 -0.31 22.16 -5.58
CA ASP A 3 -1.73 22.20 -5.24
C ASP A 3 -2.00 21.39 -3.95
N ASP A 4 -2.76 21.95 -3.02
CA ASP A 4 -3.35 21.21 -1.89
C ASP A 4 -4.48 20.32 -2.42
N LEU A 5 -4.33 19.01 -2.30
CA LEU A 5 -5.29 18.02 -2.80
C LEU A 5 -6.62 18.03 -2.03
N GLU A 6 -6.69 18.69 -0.88
CA GLU A 6 -7.94 18.91 -0.14
C GLU A 6 -8.79 20.06 -0.71
N ALA A 7 -8.22 20.93 -1.56
CA ALA A 7 -9.00 21.96 -2.22
C ALA A 7 -10.06 21.33 -3.15
N PRO A 8 -11.26 21.91 -3.27
CA PRO A 8 -12.34 21.34 -4.08
C PRO A 8 -11.90 20.99 -5.50
N GLY A 9 -12.04 19.72 -5.88
CA GLY A 9 -11.68 19.21 -7.21
C GLY A 9 -10.18 19.05 -7.48
N ALA A 10 -9.29 19.48 -6.59
CA ALA A 10 -7.84 19.47 -6.82
C ALA A 10 -7.29 18.06 -7.08
N LEU A 11 -7.73 17.06 -6.30
CA LEU A 11 -7.33 15.66 -6.51
C LEU A 11 -7.67 15.15 -7.92
N LEU A 12 -8.89 15.39 -8.41
CA LEU A 12 -9.31 14.95 -9.74
C LEU A 12 -8.63 15.77 -10.85
N ALA A 13 -8.39 17.06 -10.63
CA ALA A 13 -7.64 17.90 -11.57
C ALA A 13 -6.18 17.43 -11.69
N ALA A 14 -5.51 17.13 -10.58
CA ALA A 14 -4.17 16.55 -10.57
C ALA A 14 -4.14 15.21 -11.31
N ALA A 15 -5.12 14.34 -11.04
CA ALA A 15 -5.29 13.07 -11.72
C ALA A 15 -5.45 13.21 -13.24
N ALA A 16 -6.32 14.12 -13.69
CA ALA A 16 -6.54 14.38 -15.12
C ALA A 16 -5.27 14.82 -15.85
N ARG A 17 -4.40 15.61 -15.19
CA ARG A 17 -3.11 16.05 -15.76
C ARG A 17 -2.09 14.91 -15.88
N LEU A 18 -2.12 13.94 -14.97
CA LEU A 18 -1.11 12.90 -14.86
C LEU A 18 -1.48 11.60 -15.56
N ALA A 19 -2.77 11.30 -15.70
CA ALA A 19 -3.21 9.96 -16.07
C ALA A 19 -2.68 9.49 -17.43
N THR A 20 -2.47 8.18 -17.57
CA THR A 20 -2.16 7.56 -18.87
C THR A 20 -3.36 7.65 -19.83
N ALA A 21 -3.16 7.26 -21.09
CA ALA A 21 -4.26 7.05 -22.03
C ALA A 21 -5.33 6.04 -21.54
N HIS A 22 -4.95 5.15 -20.60
CA HIS A 22 -5.86 4.20 -19.96
C HIS A 22 -6.45 4.72 -18.63
N ARG A 23 -6.31 6.02 -18.34
CA ARG A 23 -6.71 6.64 -17.08
C ARG A 23 -6.03 6.02 -15.84
N GLU A 24 -4.77 5.60 -15.98
CA GLU A 24 -4.00 4.99 -14.88
C GLU A 24 -3.11 6.03 -14.19
N ILE A 25 -3.02 5.95 -12.85
CA ILE A 25 -2.18 6.81 -12.02
C ILE A 25 -1.41 5.96 -11.01
N LEU A 26 -0.13 6.27 -10.82
CA LEU A 26 0.65 5.77 -9.70
C LEU A 26 0.54 6.76 -8.53
N LEU A 27 0.10 6.31 -7.36
CA LEU A 27 -0.02 7.12 -6.15
C LEU A 27 1.10 6.77 -5.18
N MET A 28 1.87 7.78 -4.77
CA MET A 28 2.94 7.65 -3.79
C MET A 28 2.86 8.78 -2.76
N VAL A 29 3.37 8.53 -1.56
CA VAL A 29 3.38 9.52 -0.47
C VAL A 29 4.79 9.74 0.06
N THR A 30 5.09 10.92 0.54
CA THR A 30 6.38 11.23 1.19
C THR A 30 6.20 12.13 2.40
N GLY A 31 7.13 12.01 3.33
CA GLY A 31 7.19 12.82 4.54
C GLY A 31 8.28 13.89 4.48
N PRO A 32 8.38 14.66 5.57
CA PRO A 32 9.25 15.83 5.62
C PRO A 32 10.70 15.50 5.97
N ASP A 33 11.00 14.31 6.47
CA ASP A 33 12.37 13.96 6.84
C ASP A 33 13.26 13.69 5.62
N ASP A 34 14.56 13.93 5.77
CA ASP A 34 15.53 13.80 4.68
C ASP A 34 15.55 12.39 4.07
N THR A 35 15.39 11.36 4.90
CA THR A 35 15.42 9.97 4.44
C THR A 35 14.28 9.74 3.46
N SER A 36 13.09 10.23 3.80
CA SER A 36 11.89 10.11 2.98
C SER A 36 12.01 10.86 1.67
N VAL A 37 12.43 12.13 1.72
CA VAL A 37 12.67 12.96 0.52
C VAL A 37 13.67 12.28 -0.42
N GLN A 38 14.79 11.78 0.11
CA GLN A 38 15.78 11.04 -0.69
C GLN A 38 15.20 9.76 -1.30
N MET A 39 14.36 9.03 -0.55
CA MET A 39 13.71 7.81 -1.02
C MET A 39 12.75 8.10 -2.16
N ILE A 40 11.85 9.07 -2.01
CA ILE A 40 10.89 9.36 -3.06
C ILE A 40 11.59 9.91 -4.30
N ASN A 41 12.59 10.79 -4.16
CA ASN A 41 13.37 11.30 -5.29
C ASN A 41 14.05 10.18 -6.08
N SER A 42 14.66 9.21 -5.39
CA SER A 42 15.27 8.07 -6.07
C SER A 42 14.24 7.12 -6.68
N SER A 43 13.10 6.92 -6.01
CA SER A 43 11.99 6.13 -6.56
C SER A 43 11.43 6.78 -7.83
N LEU A 44 11.31 8.11 -7.88
CA LEU A 44 10.92 8.86 -9.08
C LEU A 44 11.89 8.66 -10.24
N VAL A 45 13.19 8.52 -9.99
CA VAL A 45 14.17 8.17 -11.03
C VAL A 45 13.96 6.74 -11.53
N SER A 46 13.77 5.77 -10.63
CA SER A 46 13.48 4.39 -11.04
C SER A 46 12.19 4.30 -11.88
N LEU A 47 11.17 5.05 -11.50
CA LEU A 47 9.91 5.18 -12.23
C LEU A 47 10.08 5.85 -13.60
N ALA A 48 10.99 6.83 -13.71
CA ALA A 48 11.33 7.42 -14.99
C ALA A 48 11.97 6.39 -15.93
N GLY A 49 12.82 5.51 -15.40
CA GLY A 49 13.46 4.42 -16.14
C GLY A 49 12.46 3.43 -16.78
N VAL A 50 11.28 3.27 -16.17
CA VAL A 50 10.21 2.38 -16.67
C VAL A 50 9.02 3.15 -17.28
N GLY A 51 9.17 4.45 -17.52
CA GLY A 51 8.15 5.28 -18.19
C GLY A 51 6.95 5.67 -17.32
N LEU A 52 7.01 5.50 -16.00
CA LEU A 52 5.89 5.77 -15.07
C LEU A 52 5.93 7.16 -14.42
N ARG A 53 7.07 7.86 -14.47
CA ARG A 53 7.27 9.15 -13.78
C ARG A 53 6.19 10.20 -14.09
N ARG A 54 5.76 10.29 -15.35
CA ARG A 54 4.77 11.28 -15.81
C ARG A 54 3.36 11.03 -15.27
N HIS A 55 3.10 9.80 -14.83
CA HIS A 55 1.80 9.34 -14.34
C HIS A 55 1.79 9.15 -12.83
N THR A 56 2.81 9.66 -12.14
CA THR A 56 2.98 9.53 -10.70
C THR A 56 2.46 10.76 -9.98
N LEU A 57 1.41 10.58 -9.18
CA LEU A 57 0.90 11.53 -8.20
C LEU A 57 1.68 11.33 -6.89
N VAL A 58 2.66 12.20 -6.63
CA VAL A 58 3.36 12.26 -5.35
C VAL A 58 2.62 13.21 -4.40
N ILE A 59 2.34 12.71 -3.20
CA ILE A 59 1.63 13.46 -2.16
C ILE A 59 2.58 13.65 -0.97
N ALA A 60 2.93 14.89 -0.68
CA ALA A 60 3.72 15.29 0.48
C ALA A 60 2.82 15.72 1.65
N ASP A 61 3.43 15.83 2.83
CA ASP A 61 2.73 16.21 4.06
C ASP A 61 2.47 17.72 4.15
N SER A 62 3.21 18.51 3.37
CA SER A 62 3.20 19.96 3.42
C SER A 62 3.73 20.56 2.11
N TRP A 63 3.44 21.85 1.92
CA TRP A 63 4.03 22.65 0.84
C TRP A 63 5.56 22.63 0.89
N SER A 64 6.14 22.82 2.08
CA SER A 64 7.61 22.87 2.28
C SER A 64 8.30 21.58 1.89
N THR A 65 7.66 20.42 2.10
CA THR A 65 8.20 19.15 1.62
C THR A 65 8.19 19.10 0.09
N CYS A 66 7.15 19.62 -0.57
CA CYS A 66 7.10 19.68 -2.04
C CYS A 66 8.16 20.59 -2.66
N GLU A 67 8.56 21.68 -1.99
CA GLU A 67 9.64 22.56 -2.48
C GLU A 67 10.99 21.83 -2.60
N ARG A 68 11.18 20.77 -1.82
CA ARG A 68 12.39 19.93 -1.80
C ARG A 68 12.33 18.78 -2.80
N MET A 69 11.24 18.67 -3.55
CA MET A 69 10.93 17.54 -4.43
C MET A 69 10.96 17.96 -5.90
N ALA A 70 11.35 17.03 -6.77
CA ALA A 70 11.22 17.24 -8.21
C ALA A 70 9.72 17.31 -8.63
N PRO A 71 9.29 18.34 -9.37
CA PRO A 71 7.90 18.46 -9.80
C PRO A 71 7.49 17.39 -10.83
N PRO A 72 6.20 17.05 -10.95
CA PRO A 72 5.11 17.55 -10.12
C PRO A 72 5.10 16.89 -8.72
N CYS A 73 4.83 17.72 -7.71
CA CYS A 73 4.56 17.32 -6.33
C CYS A 73 3.23 17.96 -5.91
N TYR A 74 2.46 17.27 -5.09
CA TYR A 74 1.23 17.75 -4.50
C TYR A 74 1.31 17.54 -3.00
N TRP A 75 0.53 18.26 -2.23
CA TRP A 75 0.47 18.07 -0.78
C TRP A 75 -0.98 18.01 -0.32
N THR A 76 -1.19 17.68 0.93
CA THR A 76 -2.54 17.62 1.51
C THR A 76 -2.53 18.33 2.85
N SER A 77 -3.42 19.30 3.05
CA SER A 77 -3.56 19.93 4.37
C SER A 77 -4.16 18.99 5.41
N ARG A 78 -4.63 17.80 5.03
CA ARG A 78 -5.19 16.80 5.95
C ARG A 78 -4.16 16.23 6.91
N THR A 79 -2.89 16.07 6.49
CA THR A 79 -1.79 15.66 7.38
C THR A 79 -1.50 16.66 8.49
N LEU A 80 -1.96 17.91 8.35
CA LEU A 80 -1.75 18.99 9.32
C LEU A 80 -2.84 19.05 10.40
N ARG A 81 -4.04 18.51 10.12
CA ARG A 81 -5.23 18.76 10.94
C ARG A 81 -5.42 17.78 12.10
N ASP A 82 -4.81 16.60 12.03
CA ASP A 82 -5.14 15.53 12.98
C ASP A 82 -3.90 15.03 13.74
N THR A 83 -3.85 15.35 15.04
CA THR A 83 -2.94 14.68 15.97
C THR A 83 -3.60 13.35 16.36
N PRO A 84 -2.90 12.21 16.25
CA PRO A 84 -3.46 10.93 16.63
C PRO A 84 -3.82 10.90 18.11
N SER A 85 -4.80 10.10 18.45
CA SER A 85 -5.13 9.79 19.84
C SER A 85 -4.00 9.05 20.56
N SER A 86 -4.04 9.04 21.89
CA SER A 86 -3.13 8.23 22.71
C SER A 86 -3.54 6.75 22.67
N SER A 87 -2.73 5.95 21.97
CA SER A 87 -2.77 4.48 21.99
C SER A 87 -1.35 3.93 22.10
N VAL A 88 -1.16 2.64 22.37
CA VAL A 88 0.18 2.03 22.34
C VAL A 88 0.77 2.08 20.94
N THR A 89 -0.03 1.80 19.90
CA THR A 89 0.45 1.86 18.51
C THR A 89 0.94 3.26 18.17
N ASN A 90 0.13 4.28 18.47
CA ASN A 90 0.51 5.65 18.19
C ASN A 90 1.70 6.05 19.08
N SER A 91 1.66 5.82 20.39
CA SER A 91 2.74 6.31 21.26
C SER A 91 4.11 5.69 20.98
N LYS A 92 4.17 4.44 20.48
CA LYS A 92 5.44 3.73 20.25
C LYS A 92 5.91 3.72 18.81
N PHE A 93 4.98 3.63 17.88
CA PHE A 93 5.30 3.46 16.46
C PHE A 93 4.89 4.66 15.63
N TRP A 94 4.16 5.63 16.20
CA TRP A 94 3.78 6.82 15.46
C TRP A 94 5.00 7.58 14.98
N ASP A 95 5.04 7.71 13.68
CA ASP A 95 5.76 8.76 12.99
C ASP A 95 4.84 9.33 11.92
N TRP A 96 5.34 10.31 11.17
CA TRP A 96 4.58 10.97 10.12
C TRP A 96 4.04 9.98 9.07
N ARG A 97 4.63 8.79 8.87
CA ARG A 97 4.21 7.80 7.86
C ARG A 97 2.80 7.28 8.13
N PHE A 98 2.44 7.14 9.41
CA PHE A 98 1.11 6.71 9.81
C PHE A 98 0.02 7.68 9.34
N ARG A 99 0.32 8.99 9.25
CA ARG A 99 -0.62 9.99 8.72
C ARG A 99 -1.06 9.66 7.28
N PHE A 100 -0.21 8.97 6.52
CA PHE A 100 -0.49 8.64 5.14
C PHE A 100 -1.22 7.32 4.92
N TYR A 101 -1.29 6.43 5.91
CA TYR A 101 -2.00 5.15 5.78
C TYR A 101 -3.47 5.36 5.41
N PHE A 102 -4.14 6.29 6.10
CA PHE A 102 -5.49 6.70 5.77
C PHE A 102 -5.57 7.43 4.42
N ILE A 103 -4.68 8.41 4.20
CA ILE A 103 -4.70 9.29 3.02
C ILE A 103 -4.55 8.50 1.72
N LYS A 104 -3.59 7.56 1.67
CA LYS A 104 -3.35 6.69 0.51
C LYS A 104 -4.63 5.97 0.07
N LYS A 105 -5.33 5.36 1.03
CA LYS A 105 -6.54 4.56 0.78
C LYS A 105 -7.75 5.44 0.45
N ARG A 106 -7.92 6.56 1.17
CA ARG A 106 -8.97 7.55 0.91
C ARG A 106 -8.86 8.14 -0.50
N TYR A 107 -7.67 8.60 -0.89
CA TYR A 107 -7.48 9.21 -2.20
C TYR A 107 -7.56 8.18 -3.31
N MET A 108 -7.06 6.96 -3.10
CA MET A 108 -7.30 5.85 -4.02
C MET A 108 -8.80 5.66 -4.28
N ALA A 109 -9.63 5.56 -3.23
CA ALA A 109 -11.07 5.42 -3.38
C ALA A 109 -11.72 6.59 -4.14
N GLN A 110 -11.33 7.83 -3.85
CA GLN A 110 -11.85 9.01 -4.56
C GLN A 110 -11.47 9.04 -6.03
N LEU A 111 -10.21 8.73 -6.35
CA LEU A 111 -9.72 8.66 -7.73
C LEU A 111 -10.42 7.55 -8.52
N VAL A 112 -10.61 6.38 -7.90
CA VAL A 112 -11.32 5.27 -8.53
C VAL A 112 -12.80 5.60 -8.76
N ARG A 113 -13.45 6.27 -7.81
CA ARG A 113 -14.79 6.83 -8.01
C ARG A 113 -14.84 7.84 -9.17
N GLY A 114 -13.76 8.60 -9.37
CA GLY A 114 -13.55 9.49 -10.51
C GLY A 114 -13.22 8.79 -11.83
N GLY A 115 -13.23 7.46 -11.89
CA GLY A 115 -13.00 6.69 -13.12
C GLY A 115 -11.53 6.48 -13.47
N TYR A 116 -10.60 6.64 -12.52
CA TYR A 116 -9.19 6.33 -12.71
C TYR A 116 -8.87 4.93 -12.20
N SER A 117 -7.89 4.24 -12.80
CA SER A 117 -7.25 3.09 -12.17
C SER A 117 -6.03 3.56 -11.38
N VAL A 118 -5.85 3.08 -10.17
CA VAL A 118 -4.83 3.62 -9.25
C VAL A 118 -3.92 2.49 -8.77
N LEU A 119 -2.62 2.62 -9.02
CA LEU A 119 -1.58 1.81 -8.39
C LEU A 119 -0.99 2.61 -7.23
N GLN A 120 -1.27 2.26 -5.98
CA GLN A 120 -0.53 2.79 -4.85
C GLN A 120 0.76 2.00 -4.67
N ALA A 121 1.84 2.71 -4.36
CA ALA A 121 3.12 2.12 -4.01
C ALA A 121 3.77 2.87 -2.85
N ASP A 122 4.34 2.13 -1.91
CA ASP A 122 5.21 2.68 -0.89
C ASP A 122 6.54 3.14 -1.49
N THR A 123 7.14 4.15 -0.87
CA THR A 123 8.39 4.76 -1.38
C THR A 123 9.54 3.79 -1.41
N ASP A 124 9.52 2.74 -0.60
CA ASP A 124 10.55 1.72 -0.48
C ASP A 124 10.51 0.66 -1.60
N THR A 125 9.54 0.75 -2.50
CA THR A 125 9.50 -0.06 -3.72
C THR A 125 10.54 0.43 -4.73
N VAL A 126 11.20 -0.51 -5.40
CA VAL A 126 12.11 -0.24 -6.53
C VAL A 126 11.48 -0.75 -7.81
N TRP A 127 11.53 0.04 -8.88
CA TRP A 127 10.90 -0.31 -10.15
C TRP A 127 11.92 -0.71 -11.20
N SER A 128 11.85 -1.97 -11.64
CA SER A 128 12.64 -2.48 -12.76
C SER A 128 11.83 -2.62 -14.05
N HIS A 129 10.50 -2.75 -13.93
CA HIS A 129 9.57 -2.91 -15.04
C HIS A 129 8.28 -2.12 -14.79
N ASN A 130 7.55 -1.82 -15.85
CA ASN A 130 6.21 -1.24 -15.76
C ASN A 130 5.17 -2.36 -15.53
N PRO A 131 4.48 -2.40 -14.36
CA PRO A 131 3.53 -3.47 -14.07
C PRO A 131 2.17 -3.27 -14.75
N LEU A 132 1.84 -2.06 -15.22
CA LEU A 132 0.49 -1.71 -15.66
C LEU A 132 -0.04 -2.61 -16.79
N PRO A 133 0.73 -2.98 -17.84
CA PRO A 133 0.25 -3.90 -18.86
C PRO A 133 -0.17 -5.27 -18.31
N VAL A 134 0.61 -5.80 -17.37
CA VAL A 134 0.32 -7.10 -16.76
C VAL A 134 -0.83 -6.98 -15.77
N LEU A 135 -0.88 -5.89 -14.99
CA LEU A 135 -2.00 -5.59 -14.12
C LEU A 135 -3.29 -5.56 -14.92
N ARG A 136 -3.35 -4.83 -16.05
CA ARG A 136 -4.52 -4.78 -16.95
C ARG A 136 -5.00 -6.17 -17.39
N ALA A 137 -4.07 -7.06 -17.74
CA ALA A 137 -4.38 -8.43 -18.17
C ALA A 137 -4.92 -9.34 -17.05
N MET A 138 -4.84 -8.94 -15.78
CA MET A 138 -5.51 -9.63 -14.67
C MET A 138 -7.00 -9.27 -14.62
N GLU A 139 -7.72 -9.67 -15.66
CA GLU A 139 -9.16 -9.46 -15.82
C GLU A 139 -9.96 -10.20 -14.72
N GLY A 140 -11.10 -9.62 -14.32
CA GLY A 140 -11.95 -10.18 -13.26
C GLY A 140 -11.54 -9.83 -11.83
N ALA A 141 -10.44 -9.10 -11.63
CA ALA A 141 -10.05 -8.57 -10.32
C ALA A 141 -10.14 -7.04 -10.30
N SER A 142 -11.02 -6.47 -9.48
CA SER A 142 -11.05 -5.01 -9.31
C SER A 142 -9.99 -4.52 -8.32
N VAL A 143 -9.51 -5.39 -7.44
CA VAL A 143 -8.36 -5.14 -6.54
C VAL A 143 -7.24 -6.11 -6.86
N VAL A 144 -6.01 -5.62 -7.02
CA VAL A 144 -4.82 -6.47 -7.09
C VAL A 144 -3.82 -6.03 -6.03
N CYS A 145 -3.49 -6.91 -5.10
CA CYS A 145 -2.50 -6.66 -4.05
C CYS A 145 -1.24 -7.50 -4.29
N MET A 146 -0.10 -7.03 -3.81
CA MET A 146 1.10 -7.86 -3.75
C MET A 146 0.96 -8.94 -2.67
N ALA A 147 1.35 -10.18 -2.99
CA ALA A 147 1.35 -11.30 -2.04
C ALA A 147 2.26 -11.04 -0.83
N ASP A 148 1.71 -11.18 0.38
CA ASP A 148 2.46 -11.13 1.62
C ASP A 148 1.72 -11.82 2.78
N GLY A 149 2.41 -12.14 3.87
CA GLY A 149 1.80 -12.83 5.01
C GLY A 149 0.90 -11.90 5.84
N PRO A 150 -0.34 -12.29 6.20
CA PRO A 150 -0.99 -13.57 5.91
C PRO A 150 -1.70 -13.68 4.55
N ILE A 151 -2.04 -12.57 3.87
CA ILE A 151 -2.68 -12.58 2.53
C ILE A 151 -2.02 -11.56 1.59
N ALA A 152 -1.99 -10.29 1.99
CA ALA A 152 -1.63 -9.16 1.12
C ALA A 152 -0.71 -8.15 1.82
N ASN A 153 0.14 -7.51 1.02
CA ASN A 153 0.91 -6.33 1.39
C ASN A 153 0.10 -5.06 1.07
N ALA A 154 0.03 -4.11 2.01
CA ALA A 154 -0.69 -2.85 1.77
C ALA A 154 0.15 -1.75 1.11
N GLY A 155 1.46 -1.98 0.96
CA GLY A 155 2.39 -1.07 0.30
C GLY A 155 2.19 -1.02 -1.20
N VAL A 156 1.76 -2.13 -1.84
CA VAL A 156 1.46 -2.18 -3.28
C VAL A 156 0.04 -2.70 -3.54
N VAL A 157 -0.84 -1.80 -3.98
CA VAL A 157 -2.27 -2.09 -4.23
C VAL A 157 -2.72 -1.39 -5.52
N TYR A 158 -3.28 -2.15 -6.44
CA TYR A 158 -3.92 -1.64 -7.66
C TYR A 158 -5.43 -1.75 -7.56
N LEU A 159 -6.14 -0.66 -7.83
CA LEU A 159 -7.59 -0.59 -7.79
C LEU A 159 -8.14 -0.09 -9.14
N ARG A 160 -9.16 -0.78 -9.66
CA ARG A 160 -9.85 -0.41 -10.90
C ARG A 160 -11.20 0.25 -10.63
N PRO A 161 -11.66 1.15 -11.52
CA PRO A 161 -13.03 1.65 -11.48
C PRO A 161 -14.03 0.57 -11.87
N GLY A 162 -15.29 0.77 -11.47
CA GLY A 162 -16.43 -0.06 -11.90
C GLY A 162 -16.92 -1.10 -10.90
N SER A 163 -16.20 -1.32 -9.78
CA SER A 163 -16.67 -2.21 -8.72
C SER A 163 -17.01 -1.48 -7.42
N ALA A 164 -18.29 -1.53 -7.03
CA ALA A 164 -18.76 -1.03 -5.75
C ALA A 164 -18.18 -1.83 -4.57
N ALA A 165 -18.01 -3.15 -4.72
CA ALA A 165 -17.48 -4.00 -3.66
C ALA A 165 -15.98 -3.74 -3.41
N ALA A 166 -15.20 -3.55 -4.48
CA ALA A 166 -13.79 -3.20 -4.38
C ALA A 166 -13.60 -1.80 -3.77
N LEU A 167 -14.46 -0.85 -4.15
CA LEU A 167 -14.47 0.48 -3.54
C LEU A 167 -14.81 0.41 -2.04
N ALA A 168 -15.86 -0.35 -1.68
CA ALA A 168 -16.24 -0.56 -0.29
C ALA A 168 -15.12 -1.21 0.54
N LEU A 169 -14.36 -2.15 -0.02
CA LEU A 169 -13.20 -2.75 0.64
C LEU A 169 -12.14 -1.69 0.98
N ILE A 170 -11.74 -0.86 0.02
CA ILE A 170 -10.69 0.14 0.24
C ILE A 170 -11.17 1.28 1.15
N GLU A 171 -12.45 1.63 1.08
CA GLU A 171 -13.07 2.58 2.02
C GLU A 171 -13.14 2.01 3.44
N ASP A 172 -13.42 0.71 3.61
CA ASP A 172 -13.36 0.03 4.90
C ASP A 172 -11.94 0.03 5.47
N VAL A 173 -10.91 -0.21 4.65
CA VAL A 173 -9.50 -0.07 5.10
C VAL A 173 -9.21 1.34 5.57
N ALA A 174 -9.57 2.36 4.77
CA ALA A 174 -9.37 3.76 5.13
C ALA A 174 -10.09 4.11 6.45
N TRP A 175 -11.35 3.69 6.59
CA TRP A 175 -12.16 3.92 7.79
C TRP A 175 -11.54 3.27 9.02
N ARG A 176 -11.11 2.00 8.95
CA ARG A 176 -10.49 1.29 10.07
C ARG A 176 -9.17 1.90 10.51
N VAL A 177 -8.32 2.31 9.56
CA VAL A 177 -7.07 3.02 9.87
C VAL A 177 -7.41 4.31 10.63
N GLN A 178 -8.31 5.13 10.09
CA GLN A 178 -8.73 6.37 10.76
C GLN A 178 -9.33 6.08 12.14
N LEU A 179 -10.15 5.04 12.25
CA LEU A 179 -10.82 4.63 13.48
C LEU A 179 -9.81 4.40 14.61
N PHE A 180 -8.80 3.56 14.36
CA PHE A 180 -7.81 3.22 15.38
C PHE A 180 -6.75 4.31 15.61
N GLN A 181 -6.54 5.20 14.64
CA GLN A 181 -5.67 6.36 14.84
C GLN A 181 -6.27 7.39 15.79
N PHE A 182 -7.58 7.62 15.73
CA PHE A 182 -8.21 8.75 16.43
C PHE A 182 -9.20 8.36 17.53
N TRP A 183 -9.73 7.13 17.54
CA TRP A 183 -10.75 6.69 18.51
C TRP A 183 -10.44 5.30 19.11
N PRO A 184 -9.31 5.13 19.81
CA PRO A 184 -8.88 3.88 20.42
C PRO A 184 -9.85 3.39 21.50
N GLU A 185 -10.65 4.28 22.09
CA GLU A 185 -11.74 3.94 23.02
C GLU A 185 -12.83 3.07 22.40
N VAL A 186 -12.85 2.91 21.07
CA VAL A 186 -13.76 1.97 20.40
C VAL A 186 -13.29 0.52 20.53
N VAL A 187 -12.00 0.28 20.79
CA VAL A 187 -11.41 -1.06 20.88
C VAL A 187 -12.19 -2.00 21.81
N PRO A 188 -12.55 -1.64 23.06
CA PRO A 188 -13.30 -2.54 23.95
C PRO A 188 -14.69 -2.92 23.43
N LYS A 189 -15.27 -2.11 22.52
CA LYS A 189 -16.55 -2.45 21.85
C LYS A 189 -16.37 -3.51 20.77
N LEU A 190 -15.16 -3.65 20.22
CA LEU A 190 -14.81 -4.59 19.15
C LEU A 190 -14.08 -5.83 19.70
N VAL A 191 -13.33 -5.66 20.78
CA VAL A 191 -12.48 -6.67 21.41
C VAL A 191 -12.75 -6.64 22.92
N PRO A 192 -13.74 -7.42 23.42
CA PRO A 192 -14.24 -7.27 24.79
C PRO A 192 -13.22 -7.49 25.91
N PHE A 193 -12.16 -8.26 25.67
CA PHE A 193 -11.10 -8.49 26.65
C PHE A 193 -10.04 -7.38 26.67
N ALA A 194 -10.05 -6.47 25.69
CA ALA A 194 -9.05 -5.42 25.60
C ALA A 194 -9.21 -4.44 26.77
N THR A 195 -8.09 -4.07 27.39
CA THR A 195 -8.05 -3.11 28.50
C THR A 195 -7.04 -2.01 28.20
N PRO A 196 -7.22 -0.79 28.74
CA PRO A 196 -6.25 0.28 28.59
C PRO A 196 -4.87 -0.07 29.19
N PRO A 197 -3.75 0.42 28.61
CA PRO A 197 -3.68 1.20 27.37
C PRO A 197 -3.93 0.30 26.15
N PHE A 198 -4.84 0.72 25.27
CA PHE A 198 -5.21 -0.06 24.08
C PHE A 198 -4.07 -0.09 23.07
N TYR A 199 -3.85 -1.23 22.44
CA TYR A 199 -2.96 -1.31 21.30
C TYR A 199 -3.48 -0.45 20.14
N ALA A 200 -4.77 -0.56 19.81
CA ALA A 200 -5.46 0.15 18.74
C ALA A 200 -4.66 0.14 17.43
N ASN A 201 -4.53 -1.05 16.85
CA ASN A 201 -3.66 -1.25 15.68
C ASN A 201 -4.16 -0.45 14.48
N SER A 202 -3.37 0.54 14.05
CA SER A 202 -3.63 1.36 12.86
C SER A 202 -2.73 1.03 11.66
N ASP A 203 -2.01 -0.09 11.69
CA ASP A 203 -1.19 -0.55 10.56
C ASP A 203 -2.08 -0.97 9.37
N ASP A 204 -1.87 -0.36 8.20
CA ASP A 204 -2.76 -0.56 7.05
C ASP A 204 -2.62 -1.94 6.40
N GLN A 205 -1.48 -2.62 6.56
CA GLN A 205 -1.27 -3.99 6.08
C GLN A 205 -2.13 -5.00 6.83
N THR A 206 -2.04 -5.01 8.15
CA THR A 206 -2.85 -5.91 8.97
C THR A 206 -4.34 -5.61 8.83
N ILE A 207 -4.74 -4.33 8.78
CA ILE A 207 -6.13 -3.91 8.52
C ILE A 207 -6.61 -4.37 7.14
N LEU A 208 -5.79 -4.24 6.09
CA LEU A 208 -6.12 -4.71 4.74
C LEU A 208 -6.45 -6.20 4.73
N ASN A 209 -5.70 -7.02 5.49
CA ASN A 209 -5.96 -8.45 5.57
C ASN A 209 -7.32 -8.77 6.23
N ASP A 210 -7.68 -8.07 7.31
CA ASP A 210 -9.02 -8.21 7.92
C ASP A 210 -10.13 -7.71 7.00
N ALA A 211 -9.90 -6.64 6.23
CA ALA A 211 -10.85 -6.11 5.25
C ALA A 211 -11.07 -7.08 4.08
N ILE A 212 -10.01 -7.72 3.57
CA ILE A 212 -10.11 -8.77 2.54
C ILE A 212 -10.94 -9.95 3.06
N VAL A 213 -10.63 -10.48 4.25
CA VAL A 213 -11.42 -11.56 4.86
C VAL A 213 -12.87 -11.13 5.03
N SER A 214 -13.10 -9.89 5.49
CA SER A 214 -14.46 -9.36 5.66
C SER A 214 -15.23 -9.32 4.35
N ALA A 215 -14.60 -8.84 3.28
CA ALA A 215 -15.23 -8.67 1.97
C ALA A 215 -15.45 -10.00 1.24
N VAL A 216 -14.57 -10.98 1.42
CA VAL A 216 -14.70 -12.32 0.81
C VAL A 216 -15.75 -13.17 1.51
N LEU A 217 -15.85 -13.04 2.83
CA LEU A 217 -16.84 -13.79 3.63
C LEU A 217 -18.19 -13.10 3.75
N GLY A 218 -18.26 -11.79 3.51
CA GLY A 218 -19.44 -10.98 3.78
C GLY A 218 -19.68 -10.75 5.28
N VAL A 219 -18.65 -10.92 6.13
CA VAL A 219 -18.75 -10.80 7.59
C VAL A 219 -17.62 -9.94 8.11
N ARG A 220 -17.93 -8.78 8.69
CA ARG A 220 -16.94 -7.87 9.26
C ARG A 220 -16.17 -8.55 10.41
N THR A 221 -14.84 -8.52 10.34
CA THR A 221 -13.94 -9.09 11.37
C THR A 221 -12.84 -8.11 11.74
N PHE A 222 -12.41 -8.13 13.00
CA PHE A 222 -11.28 -7.35 13.55
C PHE A 222 -10.25 -8.26 14.25
N LEU A 223 -10.32 -9.57 13.97
CA LEU A 223 -9.61 -10.57 14.76
C LEU A 223 -8.12 -10.60 14.44
N GLY A 224 -7.74 -10.52 13.17
CA GLY A 224 -6.35 -10.63 12.73
C GLY A 224 -5.55 -9.36 13.01
N SER A 225 -6.17 -8.19 12.81
CA SER A 225 -5.52 -6.88 12.94
C SER A 225 -5.67 -6.26 14.33
N THR A 226 -6.82 -6.41 15.01
CA THR A 226 -7.05 -5.74 16.29
C THR A 226 -6.95 -6.73 17.46
N ALA A 227 -7.84 -7.74 17.52
CA ALA A 227 -7.93 -8.62 18.68
C ALA A 227 -6.62 -9.38 18.96
N ARG A 228 -5.99 -9.93 17.92
CA ARG A 228 -4.70 -10.61 18.04
C ARG A 228 -3.61 -9.71 18.62
N PHE A 229 -3.59 -8.45 18.23
CA PHE A 229 -2.57 -7.50 18.69
C PHE A 229 -2.87 -6.99 20.11
N GLU A 230 -4.14 -6.80 20.48
CA GLU A 230 -4.53 -6.52 21.87
C GLU A 230 -4.13 -7.66 22.81
N ALA A 231 -4.31 -8.91 22.38
CA ALA A 231 -3.91 -10.09 23.16
C ALA A 231 -2.38 -10.22 23.28
N LYS A 232 -1.63 -9.89 22.21
CA LYS A 232 -0.16 -9.92 22.19
C LYS A 232 0.48 -8.64 22.71
N ASN A 233 -0.31 -7.73 23.26
CA ASN A 233 0.16 -6.45 23.73
C ASN A 233 1.01 -6.63 24.99
N ARG A 234 2.31 -6.89 24.82
CA ARG A 234 3.32 -6.91 25.90
C ARG A 234 3.40 -5.60 26.69
N TYR A 235 2.74 -4.55 26.21
CA TYR A 235 2.68 -3.23 26.82
C TYR A 235 1.44 -3.04 27.70
N ASN A 236 0.59 -4.05 27.78
CA ASN A 236 -0.43 -4.15 28.80
C ASN A 236 -0.14 -5.39 29.67
N PRO A 237 0.69 -5.25 30.73
CA PRO A 237 1.03 -6.36 31.62
C PRO A 237 -0.16 -6.87 32.44
N ARG A 238 -1.31 -6.18 32.39
CA ARG A 238 -2.56 -6.59 33.03
C ARG A 238 -3.42 -7.46 32.11
N SER A 239 -3.07 -7.58 30.82
CA SER A 239 -3.77 -8.48 29.91
C SER A 239 -3.46 -9.93 30.30
N SER A 240 -4.44 -10.60 30.89
CA SER A 240 -4.39 -12.04 31.17
C SER A 240 -4.87 -12.89 30.00
N TYR A 241 -5.26 -12.27 28.89
CA TYR A 241 -5.85 -12.97 27.76
C TYR A 241 -4.77 -13.65 26.91
N VAL A 242 -4.81 -14.98 26.87
CA VAL A 242 -3.94 -15.79 26.01
C VAL A 242 -4.61 -15.94 24.64
N TRP A 243 -3.96 -15.43 23.58
CA TRP A 243 -4.47 -15.55 22.22
C TRP A 243 -4.49 -17.01 21.76
N GLU A 244 -3.36 -17.70 21.92
CA GLU A 244 -3.15 -19.07 21.47
C GLU A 244 -4.19 -20.02 22.10
N GLY A 245 -4.93 -20.76 21.27
CA GLY A 245 -5.97 -21.69 21.71
C GLY A 245 -7.33 -21.07 22.04
N SER A 246 -7.42 -19.74 22.15
CA SER A 246 -8.67 -19.06 22.50
C SER A 246 -9.78 -19.21 21.44
N PRO A 247 -11.08 -19.08 21.81
CA PRO A 247 -12.19 -19.13 20.85
C PRO A 247 -12.06 -18.12 19.70
N LEU A 248 -11.53 -16.92 19.98
CA LEU A 248 -11.33 -15.87 18.97
C LEU A 248 -10.17 -16.20 18.02
N ALA A 249 -9.08 -16.79 18.51
CA ALA A 249 -8.01 -17.28 17.65
C ALA A 249 -8.48 -18.43 16.76
N GLN A 250 -9.28 -19.36 17.29
CA GLN A 250 -9.88 -20.42 16.50
C GLN A 250 -10.86 -19.87 15.46
N GLN A 251 -11.66 -18.86 15.81
CA GLN A 251 -12.56 -18.19 14.89
C GLN A 251 -11.80 -17.49 13.76
N TRP A 252 -10.73 -16.76 14.07
CA TRP A 252 -9.85 -16.17 13.06
C TRP A 252 -9.26 -17.23 12.13
N SER A 253 -8.72 -18.31 12.69
CA SER A 253 -8.21 -19.43 11.90
C SER A 253 -9.29 -20.00 10.99
N ARG A 254 -10.52 -20.20 11.46
CA ARG A 254 -11.63 -20.66 10.61
C ARG A 254 -11.97 -19.67 9.49
N GLN A 255 -12.06 -18.38 9.79
CA GLN A 255 -12.32 -17.33 8.79
C GLN A 255 -11.23 -17.26 7.73
N LEU A 256 -9.96 -17.33 8.15
CA LEU A 256 -8.83 -17.31 7.23
C LEU A 256 -8.83 -18.57 6.34
N HIS A 257 -9.01 -19.76 6.93
CA HIS A 257 -9.10 -21.01 6.14
C HIS A 257 -10.27 -20.96 5.16
N GLU A 258 -11.44 -20.49 5.57
CA GLU A 258 -12.60 -20.35 4.69
C GLU A 258 -12.31 -19.36 3.54
N THR A 259 -11.66 -18.23 3.83
CA THR A 259 -11.21 -17.28 2.81
C THR A 259 -10.27 -17.96 1.82
N MET A 260 -9.29 -18.74 2.31
CA MET A 260 -8.36 -19.51 1.47
C MET A 260 -9.08 -20.57 0.62
N ARG A 261 -10.11 -21.24 1.16
CA ARG A 261 -10.91 -22.22 0.39
C ARG A 261 -11.70 -21.59 -0.75
N ARG A 262 -12.07 -20.30 -0.64
CA ARG A 262 -12.76 -19.56 -1.71
C ARG A 262 -11.83 -19.05 -2.80
N ALA A 263 -10.50 -19.20 -2.64
CA ALA A 263 -9.55 -18.76 -3.63
C ALA A 263 -9.72 -19.54 -4.94
N VAL A 264 -9.95 -18.82 -6.04
CA VAL A 264 -9.92 -19.36 -7.39
C VAL A 264 -8.51 -19.19 -7.93
N PRO A 265 -7.78 -20.27 -8.28
CA PRO A 265 -6.48 -20.13 -8.90
C PRO A 265 -6.62 -19.51 -10.29
N ARG A 266 -5.86 -18.44 -10.54
CA ARG A 266 -5.77 -17.76 -11.83
C ARG A 266 -4.33 -17.73 -12.29
N HIS A 267 -4.12 -17.39 -13.55
CA HIS A 267 -2.79 -17.32 -14.14
C HIS A 267 -2.51 -15.95 -14.75
N VAL A 268 -1.26 -15.52 -14.65
CA VAL A 268 -0.78 -14.28 -15.27
C VAL A 268 0.55 -14.54 -15.97
N HIS A 269 0.72 -13.89 -17.12
CA HIS A 269 1.99 -13.86 -17.83
C HIS A 269 2.83 -12.66 -17.38
N ILE A 270 4.06 -12.91 -16.93
CA ILE A 270 5.00 -11.87 -16.51
C ILE A 270 6.19 -11.89 -17.46
N PRO A 271 6.26 -10.95 -18.43
CA PRO A 271 7.16 -11.07 -19.57
C PRO A 271 8.65 -10.90 -19.21
N TRP A 272 8.95 -10.23 -18.11
CA TRP A 272 10.32 -10.01 -17.64
C TRP A 272 10.87 -11.10 -16.71
N THR A 273 10.26 -12.28 -16.72
CA THR A 273 10.69 -13.40 -15.88
C THR A 273 10.92 -14.66 -16.71
N PRO A 274 11.86 -15.54 -16.31
CA PRO A 274 12.07 -16.82 -17.00
C PRO A 274 10.81 -17.71 -16.97
N LYS A 275 10.12 -17.72 -15.83
CA LYS A 275 8.86 -18.44 -15.66
C LYS A 275 7.73 -17.61 -16.25
N ARG A 276 7.40 -17.84 -17.51
CA ARG A 276 6.36 -17.06 -18.21
C ARG A 276 4.98 -17.11 -17.56
N LYS A 277 4.60 -18.14 -16.80
CA LYS A 277 3.25 -18.28 -16.23
C LYS A 277 3.30 -18.43 -14.71
N TYR A 278 2.65 -17.52 -13.99
CA TYR A 278 2.49 -17.61 -12.54
C TYR A 278 1.04 -17.91 -12.18
N THR A 279 0.86 -18.79 -11.21
CA THR A 279 -0.44 -19.01 -10.57
C THR A 279 -0.56 -18.07 -9.39
N TYR A 280 -1.74 -17.47 -9.22
CA TYR A 280 -2.06 -16.61 -8.09
C TYR A 280 -3.49 -16.87 -7.60
N PRO A 281 -3.77 -16.70 -6.30
CA PRO A 281 -5.12 -16.82 -5.80
C PRO A 281 -5.92 -15.55 -6.07
N SER A 282 -7.16 -15.74 -6.54
CA SER A 282 -8.16 -14.69 -6.74
C SER A 282 -9.34 -14.97 -5.81
N TYR A 283 -9.62 -14.05 -4.90
CA TYR A 283 -10.66 -14.21 -3.89
C TYR A 283 -11.93 -13.47 -4.32
N PRO A 284 -13.03 -14.18 -4.65
CA PRO A 284 -14.27 -13.54 -5.06
C PRO A 284 -14.83 -12.68 -3.92
N LEU A 285 -15.28 -11.47 -4.25
CA LEU A 285 -15.94 -10.59 -3.28
C LEU A 285 -17.38 -11.08 -3.05
N ALA A 286 -17.80 -11.14 -1.79
CA ALA A 286 -19.13 -11.62 -1.43
C ALA A 286 -20.23 -10.79 -2.10
N GLY A 287 -21.26 -11.47 -2.62
CA GLY A 287 -22.37 -10.82 -3.31
C GLY A 287 -22.01 -10.29 -4.71
N THR A 288 -20.81 -10.57 -5.23
CA THR A 288 -20.43 -10.25 -6.60
C THR A 288 -20.35 -11.52 -7.44
N GLY A 289 -20.85 -11.47 -8.67
CA GLY A 289 -20.85 -12.65 -9.56
C GLY A 289 -19.47 -12.97 -10.15
N ASN A 290 -18.63 -11.96 -10.39
CA ASN A 290 -17.38 -12.09 -11.15
C ASN A 290 -16.22 -11.21 -10.64
N ASP A 291 -16.39 -10.48 -9.54
CA ASP A 291 -15.37 -9.54 -9.07
C ASP A 291 -14.53 -10.12 -7.92
N SER A 292 -13.27 -9.74 -7.85
CA SER A 292 -12.32 -10.36 -6.92
C SER A 292 -11.19 -9.45 -6.45
N VAL A 293 -10.54 -9.91 -5.37
CA VAL A 293 -9.22 -9.47 -4.95
C VAL A 293 -8.20 -10.49 -5.46
N ALA A 294 -7.31 -10.07 -6.35
CA ALA A 294 -6.19 -10.89 -6.79
C ALA A 294 -4.96 -10.65 -5.91
N ILE A 295 -4.30 -11.72 -5.49
CA ILE A 295 -3.05 -11.66 -4.74
C ILE A 295 -1.89 -11.96 -5.68
N ALA A 296 -1.42 -10.93 -6.36
CA ALA A 296 -0.40 -11.04 -7.40
C ALA A 296 0.95 -11.51 -6.84
N PRO A 297 1.71 -12.32 -7.60
CA PRO A 297 3.03 -12.76 -7.18
C PRO A 297 3.97 -11.56 -7.03
N ARG A 298 4.81 -11.56 -5.99
CA ARG A 298 5.76 -10.46 -5.70
C ARG A 298 6.63 -10.07 -6.90
N VAL A 299 6.97 -11.03 -7.75
CA VAL A 299 7.78 -10.81 -8.96
C VAL A 299 7.11 -9.91 -10.01
N LEU A 300 5.78 -9.73 -9.95
CA LEU A 300 5.06 -8.75 -10.76
C LEU A 300 5.51 -7.33 -10.44
N PHE A 301 5.85 -7.06 -9.18
CA PHE A 301 6.24 -5.74 -8.71
C PHE A 301 7.76 -5.58 -8.61
N ALA A 302 8.51 -6.66 -8.91
CA ALA A 302 9.97 -6.75 -9.08
C ALA A 302 10.78 -5.64 -8.39
N HIS A 303 10.61 -5.54 -7.06
CA HIS A 303 11.40 -4.68 -6.19
C HIS A 303 12.68 -5.41 -5.79
N LEU A 304 13.83 -4.76 -5.97
CA LEU A 304 15.11 -5.32 -5.57
C LEU A 304 15.50 -4.81 -4.16
N PRO A 305 16.17 -5.64 -3.33
CA PRO A 305 16.55 -7.03 -3.61
C PRO A 305 15.33 -7.96 -3.51
N PHE A 306 15.10 -8.73 -4.56
CA PHE A 306 14.02 -9.70 -4.61
C PHE A 306 14.49 -10.99 -3.93
N GLU A 307 14.04 -11.22 -2.70
CA GLU A 307 14.06 -12.54 -2.09
C GLU A 307 12.66 -13.16 -2.18
N PRO A 308 12.48 -14.32 -2.84
CA PRO A 308 11.16 -14.94 -3.03
C PRO A 308 10.40 -15.18 -1.71
N HIS A 309 11.14 -15.33 -0.61
CA HIS A 309 10.62 -15.72 0.70
C HIS A 309 10.57 -14.56 1.70
N ASN A 310 11.16 -13.42 1.39
CA ASN A 310 11.21 -12.28 2.30
C ASN A 310 10.28 -11.21 1.77
N ALA A 311 9.25 -10.86 2.54
CA ALA A 311 8.63 -9.57 2.31
C ALA A 311 9.72 -8.52 2.51
N MET A 312 9.63 -7.36 1.88
CA MET A 312 10.19 -6.21 2.59
C MET A 312 9.46 -6.20 3.92
N THR A 313 10.11 -6.70 4.97
CA THR A 313 9.74 -6.40 6.34
C THR A 313 9.57 -4.89 6.29
N HIS A 314 8.35 -4.40 6.60
CA HIS A 314 8.06 -2.97 6.76
C HIS A 314 9.35 -2.30 7.15
N LEU A 315 9.85 -1.27 6.44
CA LEU A 315 11.16 -0.65 6.70
C LEU A 315 11.35 -0.24 8.18
N THR A 316 11.53 -1.21 9.05
CA THR A 316 11.78 -1.09 10.47
C THR A 316 13.29 -1.04 10.50
N GLY A 317 13.80 0.15 10.19
CA GLY A 317 15.18 0.51 10.43
C GLY A 317 16.08 0.61 9.21
N ALA A 318 17.28 1.10 9.52
CA ALA A 318 18.36 1.40 8.59
C ALA A 318 18.77 0.25 7.65
N ARG A 319 18.41 -1.01 7.96
CA ARG A 319 18.80 -2.18 7.16
C ARG A 319 18.07 -2.25 5.81
N GLY A 320 16.75 -2.06 5.81
CA GLY A 320 15.97 -2.04 4.57
C GLY A 320 16.31 -0.82 3.71
N PHE A 321 16.54 0.33 4.36
CA PHE A 321 17.04 1.54 3.70
C PHE A 321 18.38 1.30 3.00
N ARG A 322 19.38 0.72 3.69
CA ARG A 322 20.70 0.40 3.10
C ARG A 322 20.58 -0.57 1.93
N ALA A 323 19.74 -1.60 2.04
CA ALA A 323 19.52 -2.56 0.96
C ALA A 323 18.94 -1.87 -0.29
N LYS A 324 17.92 -1.02 -0.12
CA LYS A 324 17.35 -0.23 -1.20
C LYS A 324 18.36 0.74 -1.81
N VAL A 325 19.11 1.47 -0.99
CA VAL A 325 20.17 2.38 -1.46
C VAL A 325 21.20 1.63 -2.30
N ALA A 326 21.66 0.47 -1.83
CA ALA A 326 22.64 -0.35 -2.56
C ALA A 326 22.11 -0.77 -3.94
N VAL A 327 20.86 -1.20 -4.01
CA VAL A 327 20.17 -1.54 -5.26
C VAL A 327 20.07 -0.33 -6.19
N LEU A 328 19.55 0.80 -5.69
CA LEU A 328 19.42 2.02 -6.48
C LEU A 328 20.77 2.51 -7.00
N LYS A 329 21.84 2.41 -6.19
CA LYS A 329 23.21 2.71 -6.62
C LYS A 329 23.67 1.78 -7.73
N GLY A 330 23.45 0.46 -7.59
CA GLY A 330 23.77 -0.52 -8.63
C GLY A 330 23.01 -0.27 -9.94
N MET A 331 21.79 0.25 -9.88
CA MET A 331 20.99 0.64 -11.04
C MET A 331 21.35 2.03 -11.61
N GLY A 332 22.22 2.79 -10.96
CA GLY A 332 22.45 4.21 -11.29
C GLY A 332 21.22 5.10 -11.06
N ALA A 333 20.28 4.65 -10.23
CA ALA A 333 19.01 5.31 -9.89
C ALA A 333 19.02 5.95 -8.48
N TRP A 334 20.15 5.93 -7.78
CA TRP A 334 20.33 6.66 -6.52
C TRP A 334 20.55 8.15 -6.79
N HIS A 335 19.51 8.97 -6.61
CA HIS A 335 19.54 10.41 -6.83
C HIS A 335 18.82 11.12 -5.67
N PRO A 336 19.49 11.27 -4.52
CA PRO A 336 18.89 11.85 -3.32
C PRO A 336 18.35 13.28 -3.54
N GLU A 337 18.93 14.02 -4.49
CA GLU A 337 18.58 15.40 -4.85
C GLU A 337 17.48 15.50 -5.93
N GLY A 338 16.97 14.37 -6.44
CA GLY A 338 15.83 14.36 -7.36
C GLY A 338 16.11 14.80 -8.80
N GLN A 339 17.37 15.07 -9.16
CA GLN A 339 17.74 15.51 -10.51
C GLN A 339 18.51 14.44 -11.31
N LEU A 340 17.96 14.08 -12.47
CA LEU A 340 18.72 13.51 -13.59
C LEU A 340 19.38 14.66 -14.37
N ALA A 341 20.32 15.40 -13.76
CA ALA A 341 21.10 16.35 -14.51
C ALA A 341 21.94 15.59 -15.55
N SER A 342 21.59 15.71 -16.84
CA SER A 342 22.36 15.29 -18.03
C SER A 342 22.56 13.79 -18.35
N SER A 343 22.07 12.83 -17.55
CA SER A 343 22.41 11.40 -17.72
C SER A 343 21.38 10.53 -18.45
N THR A 344 20.27 11.10 -18.94
CA THR A 344 19.22 10.36 -19.68
C THR A 344 19.75 9.59 -20.88
N ARG A 345 20.88 9.98 -21.49
CA ARG A 345 21.53 9.21 -22.57
C ARG A 345 22.15 7.87 -22.12
N LYS A 346 22.57 7.71 -20.85
CA LYS A 346 23.22 6.47 -20.36
C LYS A 346 22.21 5.40 -19.92
N LEU A 347 21.12 5.79 -19.24
CA LEU A 347 20.06 4.84 -18.84
C LEU A 347 19.34 4.22 -20.05
N TRP A 348 19.17 4.99 -21.14
CA TRP A 348 18.58 4.48 -22.39
C TRP A 348 19.46 3.45 -23.11
N LYS A 349 20.80 3.51 -22.96
CA LYS A 349 21.71 2.50 -23.51
C LYS A 349 21.71 1.20 -22.70
N ALA A 350 21.58 1.28 -21.37
CA ALA A 350 21.54 0.10 -20.51
C ALA A 350 20.20 -0.66 -20.61
N ALA A 351 19.07 0.06 -20.71
CA ALA A 351 17.75 -0.56 -20.86
C ALA A 351 17.55 -1.25 -22.23
N ARG A 352 18.22 -0.76 -23.29
CA ARG A 352 18.23 -1.42 -24.62
C ARG A 352 19.20 -2.59 -24.72
N ALA A 353 20.21 -2.68 -23.86
CA ALA A 353 21.17 -3.79 -23.88
C ALA A 353 20.63 -5.08 -23.22
N HIS A 354 19.48 -5.01 -22.54
CA HIS A 354 18.86 -6.14 -21.83
C HIS A 354 17.38 -6.36 -22.17
N ALA A 355 16.86 -5.70 -23.21
CA ALA A 355 15.59 -6.08 -23.81
C ALA A 355 15.88 -7.09 -24.94
N PRO A 356 15.26 -8.30 -24.95
CA PRO A 356 15.27 -9.16 -26.13
C PRO A 356 14.57 -8.51 -27.32
#